data_AF-X1GD04-F1
#
_entry.id   AF-X1GD04-F1
#
_cell.length_a   1.000
_cell.length_b   1.000
_cell.length_c   1.000
_cell.angle_alpha   90.00
_cell.angle_beta   90.00
_cell.angle_gamma   90.00
#
_symmetry.space_group_name_H-M   'P 1'
#
loop_
_entity.id
_entity.type
_entity.pdbx_description
1 polymer ?
#
loop_
_entity_poly.entity_id
_entity_poly.type
_entity_poly.pdbx_seq_one_letter_code
_entity_poly.pdbx_strand_id
1 'polypeptide(L)'
;MHRDHDIFVRAINDRRKVVLNYLNDKHRLNCNRLCVPVYYSPTPTEEGDFDCYYLWDLKDDIGKRFLGLPPSQIMSMELRANSS
;
A
#
# COMPACT_ATOMS: atom_id res chain seq x y z
N MET A 1 0.64 9.48 8.36
CA MET A 1 0.43 8.03 8.54
C MET A 1 -1.05 7.67 8.30
N HIS A 2 -1.35 6.54 7.66
CA HIS A 2 -2.73 6.06 7.42
C HIS A 2 -3.27 5.28 8.63
N ARG A 3 -4.59 5.28 8.86
CA ARG A 3 -5.23 4.57 10.00
C ARG A 3 -4.96 3.06 10.03
N ASP A 4 -4.76 2.44 8.87
CA ASP A 4 -4.49 1.01 8.73
C ASP A 4 -2.98 0.68 8.74
N HIS A 5 -2.14 1.57 9.26
CA HIS A 5 -0.70 1.34 9.31
C HIS A 5 -0.31 0.05 10.05
N ASP A 6 -0.99 -0.28 11.15
CA ASP A 6 -0.70 -1.50 11.91
C ASP A 6 -0.96 -2.77 11.08
N ILE A 7 -1.95 -2.73 10.20
CA ILE A 7 -2.24 -3.81 9.25
C ILE A 7 -1.08 -3.96 8.27
N PHE A 8 -0.54 -2.84 7.76
CA PHE A 8 0.61 -2.83 6.88
C PHE A 8 1.87 -3.41 7.54
N VAL A 9 2.21 -2.96 8.75
CA VAL A 9 3.38 -3.45 9.50
C VAL A 9 3.22 -4.93 9.83
N ARG A 10 2.03 -5.34 10.28
CA ARG A 10 1.75 -6.75 10.55
C ARG A 10 1.89 -7.60 9.30
N ALA A 11 1.44 -7.12 8.15
CA ALA A 11 1.59 -7.83 6.89
C ALA A 11 3.07 -8.00 6.47
N ILE A 12 3.93 -7.00 6.71
CA ILE A 12 5.38 -7.13 6.50
C ILE A 12 5.96 -8.21 7.43
N ASN A 13 5.69 -8.11 8.73
CA ASN A 13 6.24 -9.02 9.74
C ASN A 13 5.80 -10.48 9.50
N ASP A 14 4.52 -10.68 9.17
CA ASP A 14 3.94 -12.00 8.93
C ASP A 14 4.20 -12.50 7.50
N ARG A 15 4.85 -11.71 6.64
CA ARG A 15 5.04 -11.96 5.20
C ARG A 15 3.72 -12.26 4.47
N ARG A 16 2.66 -11.53 4.84
CA ARG A 16 1.30 -11.69 4.30
C ARG A 16 1.00 -10.66 3.22
N LYS A 17 0.08 -11.04 2.34
CA LYS A 17 -0.48 -10.15 1.31
C LYS A 17 -1.56 -9.28 1.92
N VAL A 18 -1.76 -8.10 1.36
CA VAL A 18 -2.87 -7.21 1.68
C VAL A 18 -3.76 -7.01 0.47
N VAL A 19 -5.07 -6.88 0.72
CA VAL A 19 -5.98 -6.26 -0.23
C VAL A 19 -5.90 -4.75 0.04
N LEU A 20 -5.47 -4.01 -0.98
CA LEU A 20 -5.30 -2.57 -0.95
C LEU A 20 -6.43 -1.91 -1.76
N ASN A 21 -7.16 -1.01 -1.11
CA ASN A 21 -8.09 -0.11 -1.77
C ASN A 21 -7.50 1.30 -1.78
N TYR A 22 -7.31 1.87 -2.97
CA TYR A 22 -6.72 3.20 -3.12
C TYR A 22 -7.33 3.98 -4.28
N LEU A 23 -7.17 5.30 -4.26
CA LEU A 23 -7.57 6.20 -5.34
C LEU A 23 -6.41 6.40 -6.31
N ASN A 24 -6.64 6.14 -7.59
CA ASN A 24 -5.69 6.48 -8.64
C ASN A 24 -5.91 7.92 -9.11
N ASP A 25 -4.96 8.82 -8.85
CA ASP A 25 -5.03 10.25 -9.22
C ASP A 25 -5.34 10.51 -10.69
N LYS A 26 -4.87 9.65 -11.60
CA LYS A 26 -5.02 9.88 -13.04
C LYS A 26 -6.48 9.84 -13.50
N HIS A 27 -7.33 9.10 -12.79
CA HIS A 27 -8.72 8.87 -13.20
C HIS A 27 -9.74 8.95 -12.05
N ARG A 28 -9.30 9.27 -10.82
CA ARG A 28 -10.12 9.18 -9.60
C ARG A 28 -10.87 7.85 -9.48
N LEU A 29 -10.25 6.77 -9.96
CA LEU A 29 -10.84 5.44 -9.93
C LEU A 29 -10.42 4.72 -8.65
N ASN A 30 -11.41 4.12 -8.00
CA ASN A 30 -11.18 3.20 -6.90
C ASN A 30 -10.49 1.96 -7.44
N CYS A 31 -9.28 1.69 -6.96
CA CYS A 31 -8.48 0.55 -7.33
C CYS A 31 -8.46 -0.44 -6.17
N ASN A 32 -8.88 -1.69 -6.43
CA ASN A 32 -8.70 -2.81 -5.52
C ASN A 32 -7.60 -3.72 -6.06
N ARG A 33 -6.53 -3.91 -5.29
CA ARG A 33 -5.35 -4.70 -5.68
C ARG A 33 -4.89 -5.63 -4.59
N LEU A 34 -4.33 -6.76 -5.01
CA LEU A 34 -3.66 -7.68 -4.11
C LEU A 34 -2.18 -7.34 -4.13
N CYS A 35 -1.65 -6.93 -2.98
CA CYS A 35 -0.30 -6.43 -2.90
C CYS A 35 0.55 -7.14 -1.84
N VAL A 36 1.87 -7.05 -1.99
CA VAL A 36 2.86 -7.39 -0.96
C VAL A 36 3.42 -6.09 -0.39
N PRO A 37 3.17 -5.76 0.88
CA PRO A 37 3.81 -4.63 1.56
C PRO A 37 5.34 -4.78 1.58
N VAL A 38 6.06 -3.69 1.30
CA VAL A 38 7.53 -3.70 1.22
C VAL A 38 8.14 -2.83 2.31
N TYR A 39 7.79 -1.56 2.34
CA TYR A 39 8.43 -0.56 3.19
C TYR A 39 7.53 0.65 3.41
N TYR A 40 7.69 1.34 4.53
CA TYR A 40 7.07 2.63 4.80
C TYR A 40 8.18 3.67 5.04
N SER A 41 8.15 4.75 4.29
CA SER A 41 9.08 5.88 4.46
C SER A 41 8.36 7.01 5.18
N PRO A 42 8.60 7.20 6.50
CA PRO A 42 8.22 8.43 7.18
C PRO A 42 9.23 9.52 6.82
N THR A 43 8.78 10.69 6.38
CA THR A 43 9.68 11.81 6.14
C THR A 43 9.75 12.70 7.38
N PRO A 44 10.94 13.09 7.86
CA PRO A 44 11.06 14.14 8.86
C PRO A 44 10.57 15.47 8.25
N THR A 45 9.59 16.06 8.91
CA THR A 45 8.79 17.20 8.48
C THR A 45 9.61 18.50 8.38
N GLU A 46 10.21 18.80 7.22
CA GLU A 46 10.69 20.17 6.93
C GLU A 46 10.40 20.65 5.50
N GLU A 47 10.42 19.80 4.46
CA GLU A 47 10.24 20.26 3.07
C GLU A 47 9.29 19.41 2.20
N GLY A 48 8.17 18.96 2.78
CA GLY A 48 6.99 18.61 1.97
C GLY A 48 7.04 17.30 1.16
N ASP A 49 7.88 16.34 1.54
CA ASP A 49 7.79 14.98 1.00
C ASP A 49 6.85 14.13 1.86
N PHE A 50 5.76 13.66 1.25
CA PHE A 50 4.69 12.94 1.92
C PHE A 50 5.12 11.54 2.37
N ASP A 51 4.74 11.18 3.60
CA ASP A 51 4.73 9.78 4.06
C ASP A 51 4.35 8.83 2.92
N CYS A 52 5.08 7.74 2.71
CA CYS A 52 4.82 6.87 1.57
C CYS A 52 4.81 5.39 1.94
N TYR A 53 3.76 4.69 1.50
CA TYR A 53 3.62 3.25 1.59
C TYR A 53 4.05 2.62 0.27
N TYR A 54 5.02 1.73 0.34
CA TYR A 54 5.54 1.01 -0.82
C TYR A 54 5.04 -0.44 -0.84
N LEU A 55 4.41 -0.83 -1.94
CA LEU A 55 3.82 -2.15 -2.14
C LEU A 55 4.18 -2.72 -3.50
N TRP A 56 4.23 -4.05 -3.60
CA TRP A 56 4.23 -4.75 -4.87
C TRP A 56 2.81 -5.17 -5.29
N ASP A 57 2.32 -4.70 -6.44
CA ASP A 57 1.08 -5.18 -7.04
C ASP A 57 1.32 -6.54 -7.71
N LEU A 58 0.52 -7.54 -7.33
CA LEU A 58 0.63 -8.90 -7.85
C LEU A 58 -0.23 -9.13 -9.11
N LYS A 59 -1.04 -8.16 -9.54
CA LYS A 59 -1.93 -8.30 -10.71
C LYS A 59 -1.36 -7.73 -12.01
N ASP A 60 -0.26 -6.99 -11.98
CA ASP A 60 0.26 -6.32 -13.16
C ASP A 60 1.30 -7.18 -13.92
N ASP A 61 0.85 -7.82 -15.00
CA ASP A 61 1.70 -8.61 -15.91
C ASP A 61 2.60 -7.72 -16.81
N ILE A 62 2.41 -6.39 -16.82
CA ILE A 62 3.05 -5.47 -17.78
C ILE A 62 4.16 -4.62 -17.12
N GLY A 63 4.54 -4.93 -15.87
CA GLY A 63 5.82 -4.50 -15.31
C GLY A 63 5.81 -3.24 -14.43
N LYS A 64 4.66 -2.65 -14.07
CA LYS A 64 4.59 -1.69 -12.95
C LYS A 64 4.21 -2.42 -11.66
N ARG A 65 5.12 -3.28 -11.23
CA ARG A 65 4.98 -4.06 -10.00
C ARG A 65 5.03 -3.19 -8.75
N PHE A 66 5.54 -1.97 -8.78
CA PHE A 66 5.83 -1.17 -7.58
C PHE A 66 4.88 0.02 -7.46
N LEU A 67 4.16 0.10 -6.34
CA LEU A 67 3.25 1.17 -5.97
C LEU A 67 3.84 1.94 -4.79
N GLY A 68 4.04 3.25 -4.97
CA GLY A 68 4.29 4.18 -3.87
C GLY A 68 3.07 5.06 -3.69
N LEU A 69 2.40 4.97 -2.55
CA LEU A 69 1.16 5.70 -2.27
C LEU A 69 1.27 6.52 -0.97
N PRO A 70 0.94 7.82 -1.00
CA PRO A 70 0.76 8.58 0.23
C PRO A 70 -0.47 8.09 1.01
N PRO A 71 -0.52 8.30 2.35
CA PRO A 71 -1.67 7.98 3.18
C PRO A 71 -3.00 8.50 2.64
N SER A 72 -2.99 9.68 2.01
CA SER A 72 -4.20 10.34 1.47
C SER A 72 -4.82 9.60 0.28
N GLN A 73 -4.06 8.76 -0.43
CA GLN A 73 -4.59 7.94 -1.53
C GLN A 73 -5.12 6.59 -1.06
N ILE A 74 -4.78 6.16 0.15
CA ILE A 74 -5.19 4.86 0.69
C ILE A 74 -6.57 5.02 1.34
N MET A 75 -7.49 4.14 0.97
CA MET A 75 -8.84 4.08 1.55
C MET A 75 -8.94 3.00 2.64
N SER A 76 -8.37 1.82 2.34
CA SER A 76 -8.23 0.74 3.31
C SER A 76 -7.14 -0.26 2.95
N MET A 77 -6.65 -0.96 3.97
CA MET A 77 -5.80 -2.14 3.85
C MET A 77 -6.39 -3.29 4.65
N GLU A 78 -6.42 -4.48 4.07
CA GLU A 78 -6.95 -5.68 4.72
C GLU A 78 -5.99 -6.86 4.59
N LEU A 79 -5.71 -7.55 5.68
CA LEU A 79 -4.87 -8.75 5.68
C LEU A 79 -5.58 -9.89 4.94
N ARG A 80 -4.92 -10.43 3.91
CA ARG A 80 -5.44 -11.62 3.23
C ARG A 80 -5.07 -12.88 4.01
N ALA A 81 -6.05 -13.74 4.30
CA ALA A 81 -5.80 -15.04 4.93
C ALA A 81 -4.79 -15.85 4.11
N ASN A 82 -3.85 -16.52 4.78
CA ASN A 82 -3.04 -17.53 4.13
C ASN A 82 -3.96 -18.72 3.84
N SER A 83 -4.06 -19.12 2.57
CA SER A 83 -4.64 -20.42 2.22
C SER A 83 -3.66 -21.47 2.75
N SER A 84 -4.06 -22.17 3.82
CA SER A 84 -3.35 -23.33 4.36
C SER A 84 -3.30 -24.49 3.36
#